data_AF-A0A1G6YWM2-F1
#
_entry.id   AF-A0A1G6YWM2-F1
#
_cell.length_a   1.000
_cell.length_b   1.000
_cell.length_c   1.000
_cell.angle_alpha   90.00
_cell.angle_beta   90.00
_cell.angle_gamma   90.00
#
_symmetry.space_group_name_H-M   'P 1'
#
loop_
_entity.id
_entity.type
_entity.pdbx_description
1 polymer ?
#
loop_
_entity_poly.entity_id
_entity_poly.type
_entity_poly.pdbx_seq_one_letter_code
_entity_poly.pdbx_strand_id
1 'polypeptide(L)'
;MRELLAAAEAMSRVLVENPTAPKVCNVRLFSEYQMRPAAQLQVTGGWSSGALVSVALWAKAFGRPVVFTSHETYVQVCTTTSVVTASGDVVWVEVWDHLDSEDREVLARHAGVSVVPGQPGAVVELTAARVLDAVAAAAEFAAARDEAVAR
;
A
#
# COMPACT_ATOMS: atom_id res chain seq x y z
N MET A 1 -4.81 -14.35 20.66
CA MET A 1 -3.36 -14.26 21.03
C MET A 1 -2.49 -15.14 20.14
N ARG A 2 -2.93 -16.37 19.80
CA ARG A 2 -2.22 -17.22 18.82
C ARG A 2 -2.27 -16.66 17.39
N GLU A 3 -3.37 -16.06 16.95
CA GLU A 3 -3.44 -15.42 15.62
C GLU A 3 -2.48 -14.22 15.50
N LEU A 4 -2.29 -13.53 16.63
CA LEU A 4 -1.45 -12.34 16.78
C LEU A 4 0.04 -12.67 16.63
N LEU A 5 0.46 -13.78 17.23
CA LEU A 5 1.82 -14.33 17.08
C LEU A 5 2.06 -14.80 15.64
N ALA A 6 1.09 -15.50 15.03
CA ALA A 6 1.25 -15.96 13.65
C ALA A 6 1.32 -14.81 12.64
N ALA A 7 0.49 -13.76 12.81
CA ALA A 7 0.61 -12.54 12.05
C ALA A 7 1.99 -11.89 12.26
N ALA A 8 2.42 -11.74 13.51
CA ALA A 8 3.72 -11.14 13.85
C ALA A 8 4.90 -11.90 13.25
N GLU A 9 4.88 -13.23 13.26
CA GLU A 9 5.91 -14.07 12.64
C GLU A 9 5.93 -13.92 11.12
N ALA A 10 4.76 -13.93 10.47
CA ALA A 10 4.64 -13.69 9.03
C ALA A 10 5.21 -12.32 8.62
N MET A 11 4.84 -11.27 9.36
CA MET A 11 5.29 -9.91 9.13
C MET A 11 6.80 -9.78 9.39
N SER A 12 7.30 -10.41 10.45
CA SER A 12 8.74 -10.42 10.77
C SER A 12 9.55 -11.11 9.68
N ARG A 13 9.05 -12.23 9.12
CA ARG A 13 9.72 -12.91 8.02
C ARG A 13 9.83 -12.01 6.79
N VAL A 14 8.76 -11.31 6.45
CA VAL A 14 8.75 -10.39 5.30
C VAL A 14 9.72 -9.23 5.51
N LEU A 15 9.79 -8.67 6.73
CA LEU A 15 10.75 -7.62 7.09
C LEU A 15 12.21 -8.12 7.06
N VAL A 16 12.46 -9.37 7.48
CA VAL A 16 13.80 -9.98 7.44
C VAL A 16 14.23 -10.25 6.00
N GLU A 17 13.33 -10.77 5.17
CA GLU A 17 13.60 -11.09 3.76
C GLU A 17 13.65 -9.83 2.88
N ASN A 18 13.03 -8.73 3.33
CA ASN A 18 12.95 -7.46 2.63
C ASN A 18 13.32 -6.32 3.58
N PRO A 19 14.62 -6.13 3.91
CA PRO A 19 15.06 -5.14 4.90
C PRO A 19 14.79 -3.69 4.48
N THR A 20 14.47 -3.47 3.21
CA THR A 20 14.03 -2.17 2.67
C THR A 20 12.52 -1.96 2.84
N ALA A 21 11.78 -2.94 3.37
CA ALA A 21 10.35 -2.80 3.64
C ALA A 21 10.15 -1.74 4.72
N PRO A 22 9.35 -0.70 4.43
CA PRO A 22 9.27 0.49 5.29
C PRO A 22 8.54 0.24 6.60
N LYS A 23 8.81 1.14 7.56
CA LYS A 23 8.31 1.07 8.94
C LYS A 23 6.79 1.17 8.98
N VAL A 24 6.18 0.29 9.77
CA VAL A 24 4.75 0.31 10.11
C VAL A 24 4.53 1.30 11.27
N CYS A 25 3.55 2.20 11.17
CA CYS A 25 3.15 3.10 12.28
C CYS A 25 1.98 2.57 13.10
N ASN A 26 1.11 1.77 12.51
CA ASN A 26 -0.10 1.29 13.18
C ASN A 26 -0.34 -0.17 12.85
N VAL A 27 -0.69 -0.96 13.88
CA VAL A 27 -1.07 -2.36 13.75
C VAL A 27 -2.45 -2.53 14.36
N ARG A 28 -3.41 -2.95 13.54
CA ARG A 28 -4.76 -3.32 13.98
C ARG A 28 -4.97 -4.81 13.76
N LEU A 29 -5.67 -5.44 14.69
CA LEU A 29 -5.83 -6.90 14.74
C LEU A 29 -7.30 -7.26 14.66
N PHE A 30 -7.96 -6.68 13.67
CA PHE A 30 -9.32 -6.96 13.28
C PHE A 30 -9.56 -6.23 11.97
N SER A 31 -10.03 -6.93 10.94
CA SER A 31 -10.56 -6.23 9.76
C SER A 31 -12.07 -6.14 9.91
N GLU A 32 -12.56 -4.93 10.20
CA GLU A 32 -14.00 -4.64 10.19
C GLU A 32 -14.62 -4.92 8.81
N TYR A 33 -13.83 -4.77 7.74
CA TYR A 33 -14.25 -5.01 6.36
C TYR A 33 -14.37 -6.48 5.99
N GLN A 34 -13.48 -7.33 6.49
CA GLN A 34 -13.43 -8.74 6.06
C GLN A 34 -14.07 -9.70 7.05
N MET A 35 -14.55 -9.21 8.21
CA MET A 35 -15.21 -10.00 9.27
C MET A 35 -14.44 -11.27 9.64
N ARG A 36 -13.10 -11.20 9.58
CA ARG A 36 -12.19 -12.34 9.78
C ARG A 36 -10.90 -11.91 10.47
N PRO A 37 -10.14 -12.85 11.09
CA PRO A 37 -8.85 -12.54 11.68
C PRO A 37 -7.89 -11.95 10.64
N ALA A 38 -7.50 -10.70 10.85
CA ALA A 38 -6.60 -9.98 9.97
C ALA A 38 -5.68 -9.06 10.77
N ALA A 39 -4.42 -8.99 10.36
CA ALA A 39 -3.48 -7.96 10.77
C ALA A 39 -3.48 -6.87 9.70
N GLN A 40 -3.96 -5.69 10.05
CA GLN A 40 -3.92 -4.49 9.22
C GLN A 40 -2.75 -3.63 9.65
N LEU A 41 -1.83 -3.38 8.74
CA LEU A 41 -0.62 -2.61 8.93
C LEU A 41 -0.71 -1.31 8.18
N GLN A 42 -0.76 -0.20 8.90
CA GLN A 42 -0.59 1.11 8.28
C GLN A 42 0.89 1.44 8.20
N VAL A 43 1.36 1.79 7.01
CA VAL A 43 2.76 2.18 6.77
C VAL A 43 2.97 3.67 7.02
N THR A 44 4.20 4.03 7.40
CA THR A 44 4.60 5.45 7.52
C THR A 44 5.07 5.97 6.17
N GLY A 45 4.27 6.83 5.55
CA GLY A 45 4.69 7.57 4.34
C GLY A 45 4.70 9.09 4.49
N GLY A 46 3.98 9.62 5.49
CA GLY A 46 3.49 11.00 5.40
C GLY A 46 2.43 11.14 4.30
N TRP A 47 1.84 12.34 4.18
CA TRP A 47 0.80 12.66 3.17
C TRP A 47 1.39 12.85 1.76
N SER A 48 2.35 12.02 1.35
CA SER A 48 2.93 12.10 0.00
C SER A 48 3.59 10.75 -0.32
N SER A 49 3.78 10.44 -1.61
CA SER A 49 4.63 9.41 -2.26
C SER A 49 5.31 8.29 -1.43
N GLY A 50 5.87 8.54 -0.25
CA GLY A 50 6.42 7.54 0.66
C GLY A 50 5.43 6.44 1.04
N ALA A 51 4.15 6.74 1.18
CA ALA A 51 3.10 5.75 1.46
C ALA A 51 2.92 4.78 0.28
N LEU A 52 2.85 5.31 -0.94
CA LEU A 52 2.75 4.53 -2.18
C LEU A 52 3.94 3.60 -2.39
N VAL A 53 5.15 4.13 -2.22
CA VAL A 53 6.39 3.34 -2.31
C VAL A 53 6.34 2.22 -1.27
N SER A 54 5.89 2.54 -0.06
CA SER A 54 5.79 1.59 1.03
C SER A 54 4.89 0.41 0.69
N VAL A 55 3.63 0.69 0.31
CA VAL A 55 2.69 -0.36 -0.07
C VAL A 55 3.20 -1.15 -1.29
N ALA A 56 3.83 -0.50 -2.28
CA ALA A 56 4.38 -1.18 -3.45
C ALA A 56 5.53 -2.14 -3.10
N LEU A 57 6.43 -1.76 -2.17
CA LEU A 57 7.51 -2.64 -1.71
C LEU A 57 6.97 -3.87 -0.99
N TRP A 58 5.97 -3.70 -0.14
CA TRP A 58 5.27 -4.82 0.50
C TRP A 58 4.54 -5.70 -0.52
N ALA A 59 3.89 -5.10 -1.52
CA ALA A 59 3.20 -5.84 -2.58
C ALA A 59 4.17 -6.68 -3.40
N LYS A 60 5.35 -6.12 -3.73
CA LYS A 60 6.45 -6.85 -4.38
C LYS A 60 6.92 -8.02 -3.52
N ALA A 61 7.14 -7.80 -2.22
CA ALA A 61 7.57 -8.84 -1.29
C ALA A 61 6.55 -9.99 -1.19
N PHE A 62 5.26 -9.67 -1.20
CA PHE A 62 4.18 -10.67 -1.19
C PHE A 62 3.95 -11.35 -2.56
N GLY A 63 4.50 -10.81 -3.64
CA GLY A 63 4.13 -11.23 -5.00
C GLY A 63 2.67 -10.95 -5.31
N ARG A 64 2.14 -9.83 -4.79
CA ARG A 64 0.72 -9.42 -4.90
C ARG A 64 0.60 -8.06 -5.59
N PRO A 65 -0.57 -7.74 -6.17
CA PRO A 65 -0.83 -6.40 -6.68
C PRO A 65 -0.95 -5.38 -5.54
N VAL A 66 -0.80 -4.11 -5.91
CA VAL A 66 -1.30 -2.97 -5.15
C VAL A 66 -2.72 -2.69 -5.63
N VAL A 67 -3.64 -2.59 -4.69
CA VAL A 67 -5.07 -2.38 -4.89
C VAL A 67 -5.41 -0.98 -4.45
N PHE A 68 -6.09 -0.24 -5.33
CA PHE A 68 -6.61 1.09 -5.09
C PHE A 68 -8.11 1.00 -4.94
N THR A 69 -8.65 1.44 -3.81
CA THR A 69 -10.08 1.46 -3.54
C THR A 69 -10.51 2.90 -3.30
N SER A 70 -11.43 3.41 -4.12
CA SER A 70 -11.97 4.76 -3.95
C SER A 70 -12.96 4.82 -2.79
N HIS A 71 -12.79 5.82 -1.91
CA HIS A 71 -13.72 6.19 -0.85
C HIS A 71 -14.22 7.63 -1.06
N GLU A 72 -15.17 8.06 -0.23
CA GLU A 72 -15.78 9.40 -0.35
C GLU A 72 -14.76 10.53 -0.19
N THR A 73 -13.79 10.38 0.71
CA THR A 73 -12.84 11.44 1.08
C THR A 73 -11.37 11.10 0.83
N TYR A 74 -11.06 9.88 0.40
CA TYR A 74 -9.70 9.41 0.15
C TYR A 74 -9.69 8.23 -0.84
N VAL A 75 -8.51 7.83 -1.30
CA VAL A 75 -8.30 6.55 -1.99
C VAL A 75 -7.46 5.68 -1.07
N GLN A 76 -7.97 4.50 -0.69
CA GLN A 76 -7.17 3.52 0.02
C GLN A 76 -6.23 2.84 -0.97
N VAL A 77 -4.97 2.69 -0.57
CA VAL A 77 -4.00 1.85 -1.27
C VAL A 77 -3.62 0.71 -0.36
N CYS A 78 -3.73 -0.52 -0.84
CA CYS A 78 -3.34 -1.67 -0.03
C CYS A 78 -2.75 -2.80 -0.85
N THR A 79 -2.15 -3.74 -0.15
CA THR A 79 -1.80 -5.05 -0.66
C THR A 79 -2.09 -6.08 0.42
N THR A 80 -2.58 -7.23 0.02
CA THR A 80 -3.09 -8.23 0.95
C THR A 80 -2.52 -9.59 0.61
N THR A 81 -2.09 -10.30 1.64
CA THR A 81 -1.68 -11.71 1.56
C THR A 81 -2.35 -12.51 2.67
N SER A 82 -2.28 -13.83 2.56
CA SER A 82 -2.72 -14.74 3.62
C SER A 82 -1.56 -15.65 4.01
N VAL A 83 -1.52 -16.01 5.29
CA VAL A 83 -0.55 -16.95 5.84
C VAL A 83 -1.30 -18.02 6.61
N VAL A 84 -0.90 -19.27 6.38
CA VAL A 84 -1.42 -20.43 7.12
C VAL A 84 -0.54 -20.64 8.35
N THR A 85 -1.14 -20.67 9.53
CA THR A 85 -0.43 -20.88 10.79
C THR A 85 0.00 -22.35 10.94
N ALA A 86 0.86 -22.64 11.91
CA ALA A 86 1.21 -24.02 12.27
C ALA A 86 -0.01 -24.85 12.75
N SER A 87 -1.08 -24.18 13.23
CA SER A 87 -2.36 -24.82 13.60
C SER A 87 -3.29 -25.04 12.41
N GLY A 88 -2.93 -24.57 11.21
CA GLY A 88 -3.77 -24.67 10.00
C GLY A 88 -4.76 -23.52 9.82
N ASP A 89 -4.76 -22.53 10.73
CA ASP A 89 -5.63 -21.35 10.62
C ASP A 89 -5.12 -20.41 9.53
N VAL A 90 -6.03 -19.68 8.88
CA VAL A 90 -5.67 -18.66 7.88
C VAL A 90 -5.73 -17.28 8.52
N VAL A 91 -4.60 -16.57 8.50
CA VAL A 91 -4.51 -15.18 8.95
C VAL A 91 -4.22 -14.30 7.75
N TRP A 92 -5.01 -13.24 7.59
CA TRP A 92 -4.80 -12.27 6.53
C TRP A 92 -3.89 -11.13 7.01
N VAL A 93 -2.99 -10.69 6.13
CA VAL A 93 -2.13 -9.53 6.37
C VAL A 93 -2.42 -8.52 5.27
N GLU A 94 -2.90 -7.35 5.68
CA GLU A 94 -3.19 -6.22 4.79
C GLU A 94 -2.25 -5.09 5.15
N VAL A 95 -1.45 -4.63 4.19
CA VAL A 95 -0.61 -3.44 4.33
C VAL A 95 -1.28 -2.33 3.57
N TRP A 96 -1.56 -1.20 4.22
CA TRP A 96 -2.39 -0.15 3.64
C TRP A 96 -1.94 1.26 4.05
N ASP A 97 -2.37 2.23 3.24
CA ASP A 97 -2.42 3.64 3.60
C ASP A 97 -3.50 4.35 2.76
N HIS A 98 -3.64 5.67 2.93
CA HIS A 98 -4.51 6.50 2.10
C HIS A 98 -3.71 7.45 1.23
N LEU A 99 -4.20 7.72 0.02
CA LEU A 99 -3.74 8.82 -0.81
C LEU A 99 -4.58 10.06 -0.55
N ASP A 100 -3.89 11.19 -0.53
CA ASP A 100 -4.55 12.47 -0.72
C ASP A 100 -4.91 12.71 -2.20
N SER A 101 -5.54 13.84 -2.46
CA SER A 101 -6.00 14.21 -3.80
C SER A 101 -4.86 14.47 -4.79
N GLU A 102 -3.69 14.95 -4.33
CA GLU A 102 -2.57 15.32 -5.20
C GLU A 102 -1.82 14.06 -5.66
N ASP A 103 -1.46 13.18 -4.73
CA ASP A 103 -0.81 11.90 -5.02
C ASP A 103 -1.65 11.03 -5.96
N ARG A 104 -2.98 11.03 -5.78
CA ARG A 104 -3.91 10.29 -6.65
C ARG A 104 -3.81 10.76 -8.10
N GLU A 105 -3.83 12.06 -8.34
CA GLU A 105 -3.81 12.62 -9.70
C GLU A 105 -2.47 12.42 -10.39
N VAL A 106 -1.39 12.58 -9.63
CA VAL A 106 -0.03 12.30 -10.10
C VAL A 106 0.08 10.82 -10.50
N LEU A 107 -0.34 9.90 -9.63
CA LEU A 107 -0.31 8.48 -9.94
C LEU A 107 -1.19 8.13 -11.13
N ALA A 108 -2.42 8.65 -11.19
CA ALA A 108 -3.34 8.43 -12.30
C ALA A 108 -2.71 8.80 -13.65
N ARG A 109 -2.06 9.96 -13.71
CA ARG A 109 -1.35 10.45 -14.90
C ARG A 109 -0.17 9.55 -15.28
N HIS A 110 0.68 9.19 -14.32
CA HIS A 110 1.92 8.45 -14.60
C HIS A 110 1.73 6.94 -14.77
N ALA A 111 0.77 6.35 -14.05
CA ALA A 111 0.42 4.93 -14.19
C ALA A 111 -0.61 4.67 -15.30
N GLY A 112 -1.17 5.73 -15.90
CA GLY A 112 -2.18 5.62 -16.96
C GLY A 112 -3.50 5.01 -16.46
N VAL A 113 -3.85 5.25 -15.19
CA VAL A 113 -5.06 4.72 -14.56
C VAL A 113 -6.01 5.86 -14.21
N SER A 114 -7.31 5.61 -14.27
CA SER A 114 -8.32 6.59 -13.83
C SER A 114 -8.94 6.12 -12.51
N VAL A 115 -8.62 6.77 -11.41
CA VAL A 115 -9.28 6.54 -10.11
C VAL A 115 -10.33 7.65 -9.91
N VAL A 116 -11.62 7.29 -9.96
CA VAL A 116 -12.72 8.25 -9.81
C VAL A 116 -13.04 8.44 -8.32
N PRO A 117 -12.88 9.65 -7.75
CA PRO A 117 -13.18 9.90 -6.34
C PRO A 117 -14.69 9.88 -6.09
N GLY A 118 -15.12 9.46 -4.90
CA GLY A 118 -16.54 9.48 -4.55
C GLY A 118 -17.40 8.46 -5.30
N GLN A 119 -16.78 7.48 -5.96
CA GLN A 119 -17.41 6.24 -6.42
C GLN A 119 -16.96 5.13 -5.46
N PRO A 120 -17.70 4.88 -4.36
CA PRO A 120 -17.32 3.88 -3.39
C PRO A 120 -17.12 2.53 -4.07
N GLY A 121 -15.95 1.91 -3.86
CA GLY A 121 -15.69 0.56 -4.34
C GLY A 121 -15.21 0.45 -5.80
N ALA A 122 -14.84 1.56 -6.46
CA ALA A 122 -14.03 1.45 -7.68
C ALA A 122 -12.65 0.88 -7.29
N VAL A 123 -12.35 -0.33 -7.76
CA VAL A 123 -11.10 -1.05 -7.49
C VAL A 123 -10.21 -1.04 -8.73
N VAL A 124 -8.95 -0.61 -8.56
CA VAL A 124 -7.92 -0.70 -9.60
C VAL A 124 -6.75 -1.52 -9.04
N GLU A 125 -6.25 -2.48 -9.81
CA GLU A 125 -5.10 -3.28 -9.44
C GLU A 125 -3.90 -2.93 -10.32
N LEU A 126 -2.74 -2.70 -9.69
CA LEU A 126 -1.47 -2.45 -10.37
C LEU A 126 -0.39 -3.38 -9.82
N THR A 127 0.55 -3.78 -10.67
CA THR A 127 1.75 -4.45 -10.18
C THR A 127 2.59 -3.46 -9.37
N ALA A 128 3.31 -3.96 -8.36
CA ALA A 128 4.23 -3.15 -7.59
C ALA A 128 5.23 -2.37 -8.46
N ALA A 129 5.74 -3.03 -9.52
CA ALA A 129 6.66 -2.39 -10.48
C ALA A 129 6.02 -1.18 -11.15
N ARG A 130 4.76 -1.29 -11.60
CA ARG A 130 4.05 -0.16 -12.23
C ARG A 130 3.82 1.01 -11.29
N VAL A 131 3.53 0.74 -10.03
CA VAL A 131 3.41 1.80 -9.01
C VAL A 131 4.75 2.50 -8.79
N LEU A 132 5.84 1.73 -8.64
CA LEU A 132 7.18 2.28 -8.44
C LEU A 132 7.65 3.11 -9.64
N ASP A 133 7.43 2.64 -10.87
CA ASP A 133 7.76 3.39 -12.08
C ASP A 133 7.01 4.72 -12.16
N ALA A 134 5.72 4.71 -11.80
CA ALA A 134 4.90 5.91 -11.81
C ALA A 134 5.34 6.95 -10.76
N VAL A 135 5.72 6.49 -9.56
CA VAL A 135 6.28 7.37 -8.52
C VAL A 135 7.64 7.95 -8.95
N ALA A 136 8.51 7.15 -9.57
CA ALA A 136 9.80 7.62 -10.06
C ALA A 136 9.61 8.71 -11.14
N ALA A 137 8.73 8.47 -12.11
CA ALA A 137 8.41 9.45 -13.16
C ALA A 137 7.82 10.75 -12.60
N ALA A 138 7.01 10.67 -11.54
CA ALA A 138 6.46 11.84 -10.87
C ALA A 138 7.54 12.69 -10.17
N ALA A 139 8.50 12.05 -9.51
CA ALA A 139 9.60 12.73 -8.84
C ALA A 139 10.53 13.45 -9.84
N GLU A 140 10.83 12.80 -10.97
CA GLU A 140 11.60 13.40 -12.06
C GLU A 140 10.89 14.64 -12.63
N PHE A 141 9.57 14.58 -12.82
CA PHE A 141 8.79 15.71 -13.30
C PHE A 141 8.78 16.88 -12.31
N ALA A 142 8.61 16.61 -11.01
CA ALA A 142 8.64 17.64 -9.97
C ALA A 142 9.99 18.36 -9.94
N ALA A 143 11.10 17.61 -10.00
CA ALA A 143 12.45 18.18 -10.07
C ALA A 143 12.66 19.04 -11.31
N ALA A 144 12.22 18.58 -12.49
CA ALA A 144 12.33 19.33 -13.74
C ALA A 144 11.50 20.63 -13.74
N ARG A 145 10.30 20.61 -13.15
CA ARG A 145 9.45 21.80 -13.00
C ARG A 145 10.13 22.84 -12.10
N ASP A 146 10.64 22.41 -10.95
CA ASP A 146 11.24 23.32 -9.98
C ASP A 146 12.54 23.95 -10.52
N GLU A 147 13.31 23.21 -11.33
CA GLU A 147 14.47 23.76 -12.06
C GLU A 147 14.07 24.79 -13.12
N ALA A 148 12.96 24.57 -13.85
CA ALA A 148 12.48 25.51 -14.87
C ALA A 148 11.94 26.82 -14.28
N VAL A 149 11.39 26.80 -13.07
CA VAL A 149 10.91 27.99 -12.35
C VAL A 149 12.06 28.79 -11.73
N ALA A 150 13.20 28.15 -11.46
CA ALA A 150 14.38 28.79 -10.88
C ALA A 150 15.28 29.51 -11.92
N ARG A 151 14.97 29.43 -13.21
CA ARG A 151 15.68 30.08 -14.32
C ARG A 151 14.93 31.31 -14.83
#